data_AF-A0A6A4G4C2-F1
#
_entry.id   AF-A0A6A4G4C2-F1
#
_cell.length_a   1.000
_cell.length_b   1.000
_cell.length_c   1.000
_cell.angle_alpha   90.00
_cell.angle_beta   90.00
_cell.angle_gamma   90.00
#
_symmetry.space_group_name_H-M   'P 1'
#
loop_
_entity.id
_entity.type
_entity.pdbx_description
1 polymer ?
#
loop_
_entity_poly.entity_id
_entity_poly.type
_entity_poly.pdbx_seq_one_letter_code
_entity_poly.pdbx_strand_id
1 'polypeptide(L)'
;MKDAKELQDANVFKEELRQAFEPPQNEFRSHVAREDCLHLADPEWEALRRLSTVIGEAAVATMLRTLSPTEQHDVALGFIMKERRKAAARAKCRLRPHRALSH
;
A
#
# COMPACT_ATOMS: atom_id res chain seq x y z
N MET A 1 -42.91 24.37 -23.86
CA MET A 1 -42.96 23.44 -22.72
C MET A 1 -42.46 22.04 -23.12
N LYS A 2 -41.41 21.93 -23.93
CA LYS A 2 -40.83 20.61 -24.31
C LYS A 2 -39.53 20.31 -23.54
N ASP A 3 -39.06 21.28 -22.78
CA ASP A 3 -37.68 21.34 -22.30
C ASP A 3 -37.49 20.63 -20.94
N ALA A 4 -38.57 20.34 -20.22
CA ALA A 4 -38.51 19.69 -18.90
C ALA A 4 -38.47 18.16 -18.98
N LYS A 5 -39.04 17.55 -20.02
CA LYS A 5 -39.10 16.09 -20.15
C LYS A 5 -37.81 15.52 -20.73
N GLU A 6 -37.24 16.18 -21.74
CA GLU A 6 -35.96 15.78 -22.34
C GLU A 6 -34.78 15.90 -21.35
N LEU A 7 -34.82 16.89 -20.45
CA LEU A 7 -33.85 16.98 -19.35
C LEU A 7 -34.00 15.83 -18.34
N GLN A 8 -35.21 15.32 -18.11
CA GLN A 8 -35.43 14.15 -17.24
C GLN A 8 -34.84 12.89 -17.88
N ASP A 9 -35.05 12.67 -19.17
CA ASP A 9 -34.51 11.52 -19.89
C ASP A 9 -32.97 11.54 -19.90
N ALA A 10 -32.36 12.71 -20.12
CA ALA A 10 -30.91 12.88 -20.06
C ALA A 10 -30.35 12.69 -18.63
N ASN A 11 -31.07 13.13 -17.60
CA ASN A 11 -30.64 12.97 -16.22
C ASN A 11 -30.74 11.52 -15.74
N VAL A 12 -31.82 10.82 -16.09
CA VAL A 12 -31.99 9.38 -15.82
C VAL A 12 -30.91 8.57 -16.51
N PHE A 13 -30.63 8.84 -17.79
CA PHE A 13 -29.56 8.15 -18.52
C PHE A 13 -28.17 8.39 -17.89
N LYS A 14 -27.92 9.61 -17.40
CA LYS A 14 -26.68 9.95 -16.70
C LYS A 14 -26.57 9.25 -15.34
N GLU A 15 -27.69 9.05 -14.63
CA GLU A 15 -27.72 8.27 -13.39
C GLU A 15 -27.57 6.77 -13.63
N GLU A 16 -28.17 6.22 -14.69
CA GLU A 16 -27.98 4.83 -15.14
C GLU A 16 -26.50 4.56 -15.48
N LEU A 17 -25.87 5.45 -16.26
CA LEU A 17 -24.44 5.35 -16.56
C LEU A 17 -23.60 5.48 -15.29
N ARG A 18 -23.97 6.38 -14.39
CA ARG A 18 -23.27 6.51 -13.12
C ARG A 18 -23.42 5.23 -12.29
N GLN A 19 -24.59 4.60 -12.20
CA GLN A 19 -24.76 3.34 -11.47
C GLN A 19 -24.04 2.16 -12.15
N ALA A 20 -24.02 2.12 -13.47
CA ALA A 20 -23.33 1.07 -14.23
C ALA A 20 -21.79 1.15 -14.11
N PHE A 21 -21.25 2.35 -13.86
CA PHE A 21 -19.82 2.61 -13.72
C PHE A 21 -19.39 3.05 -12.32
N GLU A 22 -20.31 3.20 -11.37
CA GLU A 22 -19.99 3.42 -9.96
C GLU A 22 -19.40 2.10 -9.48
N PRO A 23 -18.08 2.06 -9.22
CA PRO A 23 -17.49 0.82 -8.72
C PRO A 23 -18.22 0.48 -7.44
N PRO A 24 -18.68 -0.77 -7.25
CA PRO A 24 -19.27 -1.17 -5.98
C PRO A 24 -18.26 -0.76 -4.90
N GLN A 25 -18.68 0.09 -3.96
CA GLN A 25 -17.83 0.64 -2.89
C GLN A 25 -17.25 -0.47 -1.96
N ASN A 26 -17.48 -1.73 -2.32
CA ASN A 26 -17.13 -2.94 -1.61
C ASN A 26 -15.90 -3.70 -2.17
N GLU A 27 -15.39 -3.44 -3.39
CA GLU A 27 -14.50 -4.45 -4.02
C GLU A 27 -13.01 -4.06 -4.21
N PHE A 28 -12.59 -2.85 -3.84
CA PHE A 28 -11.16 -2.47 -3.93
C PHE A 28 -10.57 -1.83 -2.67
N ARG A 29 -11.28 -1.90 -1.54
CA ARG A 29 -10.67 -1.58 -0.25
C ARG A 29 -9.96 -2.84 0.26
N SER A 30 -8.90 -3.28 -0.41
CA SER A 30 -7.95 -4.23 0.19
C SER A 30 -7.04 -3.51 1.20
N HIS A 31 -7.63 -2.68 2.04
CA HIS A 31 -6.97 -2.14 3.22
C HIS A 31 -6.73 -3.31 4.15
N VAL A 32 -5.48 -3.75 4.23
CA VAL A 32 -5.08 -4.70 5.27
C VAL A 32 -5.28 -3.96 6.59
N ALA A 33 -6.25 -4.36 7.40
CA ALA A 33 -6.44 -3.77 8.71
C ALA A 33 -5.47 -4.45 9.68
N ARG A 34 -4.99 -3.69 10.68
CA ARG A 34 -4.16 -4.26 11.74
C ARG A 34 -4.90 -5.37 12.51
N GLU A 35 -6.23 -5.29 12.53
CA GLU A 35 -7.12 -6.27 13.15
C GLU A 35 -7.08 -7.64 12.44
N ASP A 36 -6.82 -7.66 11.13
CA ASP A 36 -6.64 -8.90 10.36
C ASP A 36 -5.28 -9.56 10.61
N CYS A 37 -4.37 -8.87 11.30
CA CYS A 37 -2.97 -9.28 11.49
C CYS A 37 -2.50 -9.09 12.94
N LEU A 38 -3.33 -9.45 13.93
CA LEU A 38 -2.99 -9.37 15.36
C LEU A 38 -1.76 -10.21 15.76
N HIS A 39 -1.35 -11.17 14.91
CA HIS A 39 -0.14 -11.98 15.09
C HIS A 39 1.16 -11.25 14.72
N LEU A 40 1.07 -10.10 14.06
CA LEU A 40 2.24 -9.30 13.66
C LEU A 40 2.55 -8.25 14.73
N ALA A 41 3.81 -8.13 15.12
CA ALA A 41 4.25 -7.09 16.04
C ALA A 41 4.23 -5.70 15.36
N ASP A 42 4.16 -4.61 16.15
CA ASP A 42 4.26 -3.23 15.67
C ASP A 42 5.34 -2.96 14.60
N PRO A 43 6.62 -3.37 14.80
CA PRO A 43 7.66 -3.12 13.79
C PRO A 43 7.43 -3.88 12.48
N GLU A 44 6.77 -5.03 12.53
CA GLU A 44 6.46 -5.85 11.37
C GLU A 44 5.30 -5.28 10.57
N TRP A 45 4.28 -4.81 11.28
CA TRP A 45 3.16 -4.10 10.68
C TRP A 45 3.62 -2.82 9.96
N GLU A 46 4.49 -2.04 10.60
CA GLU A 46 5.10 -0.87 9.98
C GLU A 46 5.98 -1.24 8.77
N ALA A 47 6.67 -2.37 8.82
CA ALA A 47 7.42 -2.88 7.68
C ALA A 47 6.51 -3.26 6.50
N LEU A 48 5.35 -3.90 6.77
CA LEU A 48 4.36 -4.19 5.73
C LEU A 48 3.74 -2.92 5.15
N ARG A 49 3.46 -1.90 5.96
CA ARG A 49 3.01 -0.58 5.47
C ARG A 49 4.06 0.10 4.59
N ARG A 50 5.34 -0.10 4.84
CA ARG A 50 6.41 0.40 3.95
C ARG A 50 6.58 -0.48 2.73
N LEU A 51 6.37 -1.78 2.85
CA LEU A 51 6.38 -2.68 1.71
C LEU A 51 5.23 -2.33 0.75
N SER A 52 4.05 -1.98 1.28
CA SER A 52 2.91 -1.55 0.46
C SER A 52 3.18 -0.27 -0.32
N THR A 53 4.04 0.64 0.16
CA THR A 53 4.47 1.80 -0.65
C THR A 53 5.47 1.44 -1.75
N VAL A 54 6.16 0.30 -1.64
CA VAL A 54 7.13 -0.17 -2.64
C VAL A 54 6.46 -1.01 -3.73
N ILE A 55 5.57 -1.94 -3.37
CA ILE A 55 4.96 -2.90 -4.31
C ILE A 55 3.45 -2.73 -4.50
N GLY A 56 2.82 -1.83 -3.73
CA GLY A 56 1.38 -1.61 -3.73
C GLY A 56 0.65 -2.41 -2.67
N GLU A 57 -0.47 -1.85 -2.19
CA GLU A 57 -1.32 -2.46 -1.16
C GLU A 57 -1.97 -3.75 -1.65
N ALA A 58 -2.45 -3.79 -2.90
CA ALA A 58 -3.05 -4.99 -3.49
C ALA A 58 -2.08 -6.19 -3.57
N ALA A 59 -0.79 -5.92 -3.82
CA ALA A 59 0.24 -6.95 -3.81
C ALA A 59 0.49 -7.47 -2.38
N VAL A 60 0.59 -6.57 -1.39
CA VAL A 60 0.72 -6.96 0.02
C VAL A 60 -0.51 -7.74 0.50
N ALA A 61 -1.73 -7.29 0.17
CA ALA A 61 -2.95 -8.00 0.52
C ALA A 61 -3.02 -9.40 -0.12
N THR A 62 -2.53 -9.54 -1.36
CA THR A 62 -2.41 -10.84 -2.01
C THR A 62 -1.39 -11.73 -1.28
N MET A 63 -0.22 -11.18 -0.93
CA MET A 63 0.79 -11.92 -0.17
C MET A 63 0.25 -12.39 1.18
N LEU A 64 -0.45 -11.54 1.94
CA LEU A 64 -1.03 -11.93 3.24
C LEU A 64 -2.15 -12.97 3.08
N ARG A 65 -2.90 -12.93 1.98
CA ARG A 65 -3.91 -13.94 1.66
C ARG A 65 -3.32 -15.29 1.26
N THR A 66 -2.13 -15.31 0.66
CA THR A 66 -1.49 -16.55 0.17
C THR A 66 -0.48 -17.15 1.15
N LEU A 67 0.15 -16.32 1.97
CA LEU A 67 1.22 -16.72 2.88
C LEU A 67 0.65 -17.08 4.26
N SER A 68 1.23 -18.11 4.87
CA SER A 68 0.95 -18.52 6.24
C SER A 68 1.42 -17.44 7.24
N PRO A 69 0.83 -17.33 8.44
CA PRO A 69 1.25 -16.33 9.45
C PRO A 69 2.76 -16.29 9.72
N THR A 70 3.42 -17.46 9.74
CA THR A 70 4.88 -17.56 9.89
C THR A 70 5.64 -17.01 8.69
N GLU A 71 5.16 -17.26 7.47
CA GLU A 71 5.79 -16.74 6.25
C GLU A 71 5.62 -15.22 6.14
N GLN A 72 4.49 -14.68 6.62
CA GLN A 72 4.27 -13.24 6.71
C GLN A 72 5.30 -12.59 7.65
N HIS A 73 5.58 -13.22 8.80
CA HIS A 73 6.62 -12.81 9.74
C HIS A 73 8.00 -12.82 9.09
N ASP A 74 8.35 -13.88 8.37
CA ASP A 74 9.64 -14.00 7.67
C ASP A 74 9.83 -12.91 6.60
N VAL A 75 8.77 -12.58 5.85
CA VAL A 75 8.78 -11.48 4.89
C VAL A 75 8.99 -10.14 5.58
N ALA A 76 8.28 -9.88 6.69
CA ALA A 76 8.41 -8.63 7.45
C ALA A 76 9.82 -8.47 8.04
N LEU A 77 10.34 -9.52 8.71
CA LEU A 77 11.70 -9.54 9.24
C LEU A 77 12.75 -9.37 8.13
N GLY A 78 12.59 -10.06 7.00
CA GLY A 78 13.48 -9.94 5.85
C GLY A 78 13.52 -8.51 5.30
N PHE A 79 12.36 -7.86 5.22
CA PHE A 79 12.26 -6.46 4.80
C PHE A 79 12.95 -5.52 5.80
N ILE A 80 12.69 -5.67 7.09
CA ILE A 80 13.32 -4.87 8.16
C ILE A 80 14.84 -5.03 8.13
N MET A 81 15.36 -6.25 8.05
CA MET A 81 16.81 -6.49 8.00
C MET A 81 17.44 -5.86 6.76
N LYS A 82 16.75 -5.91 5.61
CA LYS A 82 17.21 -5.26 4.36
C LYS A 82 17.19 -3.74 4.48
N GLU A 83 16.15 -3.14 5.04
CA GLU A 83 16.05 -1.71 5.36
C GLU A 83 17.20 -1.28 6.28
N ARG A 84 17.43 -2.00 7.39
CA ARG A 84 18.49 -1.69 8.35
C ARG A 84 19.88 -1.75 7.72
N ARG A 85 20.16 -2.74 6.86
CA ARG A 85 21.43 -2.83 6.12
C ARG A 85 21.61 -1.65 5.18
N LYS A 86 20.57 -1.25 4.43
CA LYS A 86 20.61 -0.07 3.55
C LYS A 86 20.84 1.22 4.35
N ALA A 87 20.17 1.38 5.50
CA ALA A 87 20.35 2.52 6.39
C ALA A 87 21.77 2.57 6.95
N ALA A 88 22.31 1.44 7.41
CA ALA A 88 23.68 1.35 7.90
C ALA A 88 24.72 1.66 6.80
N ALA A 89 24.51 1.18 5.57
CA ALA A 89 25.38 1.51 4.44
C ALA A 89 25.36 3.01 4.12
N ARG A 90 24.18 3.64 4.14
CA ARG A 90 24.04 5.10 3.96
C ARG A 90 24.70 5.88 5.10
N ALA A 91 24.56 5.43 6.34
CA ALA A 91 25.22 6.04 7.49
C ALA A 91 26.75 5.93 7.37
N LYS A 92 27.28 4.77 6.96
CA LYS A 92 28.72 4.60 6.69
C LYS A 92 29.23 5.53 5.59
N CYS A 93 28.48 5.72 4.51
CA CYS A 93 28.85 6.69 3.47
C CYS A 93 28.84 8.14 3.99
N ARG A 94 27.85 8.49 4.83
CA ARG A 94 27.75 9.83 5.45
C ARG A 94 28.84 10.08 6.50
N LEU A 95 29.30 9.03 7.18
CA LEU A 95 30.35 9.09 8.21
C LEU A 95 31.76 8.96 7.65
N ARG A 96 31.95 8.71 6.35
CA ARG A 96 33.27 8.82 5.74
C ARG A 96 33.56 10.32 5.61
N PRO A 97 34.38 10.93 6.50
CA PRO A 97 34.67 12.34 6.37
C PRO A 97 35.45 12.49 5.07
N HIS A 98 35.12 13.53 4.31
CA HIS A 98 35.96 14.00 3.23
C HIS A 98 37.29 14.42 3.87
N ARG A 99 38.20 13.46 4.09
CA ARG A 99 39.57 13.75 4.49
C ARG A 99 40.21 14.36 3.26
N ALA A 100 40.04 15.67 3.14
CA ALA A 100 40.74 16.49 2.17
C ALA A 100 42.22 16.11 2.25
N LEU A 101 42.80 15.80 1.09
CA LEU A 101 44.24 15.80 0.90
C LEU A 101 44.75 17.15 1.40
N SER A 102 45.40 17.17 2.56
CA SER A 102 46.32 18.24 2.91
C SER A 102 47.58 17.99 2.10
N HIS A 103 47.76 18.80 1.06
CA HIS A 103 48.99 18.92 0.30
C HIS A 103 49.80 20.10 0.82
#